data_AF-A0A933RG03-F1
#
_entry.id   AF-A0A933RG03-F1
#
_cell.length_a   1.000
_cell.length_b   1.000
_cell.length_c   1.000
_cell.angle_alpha   90.00
_cell.angle_beta   90.00
_cell.angle_gamma   90.00
#
_symmetry.space_group_name_H-M   'P 1'
#
loop_
_entity.id
_entity.type
_entity.pdbx_description
1 polymer ?
#
loop_
_entity_poly.entity_id
_entity_poly.type
_entity_poly.pdbx_seq_one_letter_code
_entity_poly.pdbx_strand_id
1 'polypeptide(L)'
;MSAVEATDRTRAESWRAGLRAGFPFALAGGLLSLSFAVLARQAGMPEAAVVAMSAIVFAGSAQFAAISIIASGGTVGAAVAAAALMNSRFLPMGFALGPSLPG
;
A
#
# COMPACT_ATOMS: atom_id res chain seq x y z
N MET A 1 -43.53 -1.28 4.75
CA MET A 1 -42.52 -2.09 5.46
C MET A 1 -41.72 -3.00 4.52
N SER A 2 -42.25 -3.44 3.36
CA SER A 2 -41.55 -4.32 2.40
C SER A 2 -40.47 -3.66 1.51
N ALA A 3 -40.59 -2.36 1.22
CA ALA A 3 -39.63 -1.66 0.35
C ALA A 3 -38.28 -1.36 1.04
N VAL A 4 -38.28 -1.23 2.36
CA VAL A 4 -37.08 -0.97 3.17
C VAL A 4 -36.22 -2.23 3.28
N GLU A 5 -36.83 -3.40 3.54
CA GLU A 5 -36.13 -4.69 3.55
C GLU A 5 -35.51 -5.08 2.20
N ALA A 6 -36.14 -4.72 1.08
CA ALA A 6 -35.59 -4.95 -0.25
C ALA A 6 -34.35 -4.07 -0.54
N THR A 7 -34.33 -2.84 -0.02
CA THR A 7 -33.20 -1.91 -0.15
C THR A 7 -32.03 -2.30 0.74
N ASP A 8 -32.29 -2.78 1.96
CA ASP A 8 -31.24 -3.28 2.85
C ASP A 8 -30.59 -4.57 2.33
N ARG A 9 -31.38 -5.47 1.75
CA ARG A 9 -30.86 -6.71 1.16
C ARG A 9 -29.97 -6.46 -0.05
N THR A 10 -30.34 -5.54 -0.93
CA THR A 10 -29.50 -5.14 -2.08
C THR A 10 -28.21 -4.43 -1.66
N ARG A 11 -28.25 -3.60 -0.61
CA ARG A 11 -27.05 -2.98 -0.04
C ARG A 11 -26.11 -4.00 0.60
N ALA A 12 -26.64 -4.95 1.38
CA ALA A 12 -25.85 -6.01 2.02
C ALA A 12 -25.19 -6.96 1.00
N GLU A 13 -25.91 -7.31 -0.08
CA GLU A 13 -25.36 -8.10 -1.19
C GLU A 13 -24.27 -7.36 -1.95
N SER A 14 -24.47 -6.06 -2.23
CA SER A 14 -23.46 -5.23 -2.87
C SER A 14 -22.21 -5.06 -2.00
N TRP A 15 -22.36 -4.93 -0.67
CA TRP A 15 -21.23 -4.88 0.27
C TRP A 15 -20.46 -6.20 0.30
N ARG A 16 -21.16 -7.33 0.36
CA ARG A 16 -20.54 -8.67 0.30
C ARG A 16 -19.84 -8.91 -1.03
N ALA A 17 -20.42 -8.47 -2.15
CA ALA A 17 -19.79 -8.54 -3.46
C ALA A 17 -18.51 -7.70 -3.51
N GLY A 18 -18.54 -6.48 -2.98
CA GLY A 18 -17.36 -5.62 -2.84
C GLY A 18 -16.26 -6.24 -1.98
N LEU A 19 -16.61 -6.79 -0.82
CA LEU A 19 -15.66 -7.51 0.04
C LEU A 19 -15.05 -8.72 -0.67
N ARG A 20 -15.87 -9.51 -1.38
CA ARG A 20 -15.41 -10.70 -2.09
C ARG A 20 -14.53 -10.36 -3.31
N ALA A 21 -14.82 -9.25 -3.97
CA ALA A 21 -13.99 -8.71 -5.05
C ALA A 21 -12.67 -8.11 -4.54
N GLY A 22 -12.69 -7.47 -3.37
CA GLY A 22 -11.51 -6.85 -2.75
C GLY A 22 -10.62 -7.84 -1.99
N PHE A 23 -11.16 -8.95 -1.52
CA PHE A 23 -10.44 -9.95 -0.71
C PHE A 23 -9.14 -10.47 -1.36
N PRO A 24 -9.08 -10.81 -2.66
CA PRO A 24 -7.84 -11.27 -3.28
C PRO A 24 -6.73 -10.22 -3.24
N PHE A 25 -7.07 -8.94 -3.44
CA PHE A 25 -6.13 -7.82 -3.37
C PHE A 25 -5.65 -7.59 -1.95
N ALA A 26 -6.56 -7.65 -0.97
CA ALA A 26 -6.22 -7.53 0.44
C ALA A 26 -5.29 -8.67 0.89
N LEU A 27 -5.56 -9.90 0.44
CA LEU A 27 -4.72 -11.06 0.73
C LEU A 27 -3.32 -10.92 0.12
N ALA A 28 -3.23 -10.51 -1.15
CA ALA A 28 -1.95 -10.25 -1.81
C ALA A 28 -1.16 -9.14 -1.10
N GLY A 29 -1.82 -8.05 -0.72
CA GLY A 29 -1.23 -6.97 0.06
C GLY A 29 -0.73 -7.43 1.43
N GLY A 30 -1.54 -8.20 2.16
CA GLY A 30 -1.18 -8.75 3.46
C GLY A 30 0.04 -9.68 3.40
N LEU A 31 0.10 -10.57 2.41
CA LEU A 31 1.25 -11.45 2.18
C LEU A 31 2.53 -10.65 1.90
N LEU A 32 2.42 -9.61 1.06
CA LEU A 32 3.53 -8.71 0.76
C LEU A 32 4.02 -7.97 2.03
N SER A 33 3.10 -7.47 2.85
CA SER A 33 3.42 -6.80 4.12
C SER A 33 4.13 -7.74 5.11
N LEU A 34 3.74 -9.01 5.17
CA LEU A 34 4.43 -10.01 6.00
C LEU A 34 5.88 -10.22 5.53
N SER A 35 6.11 -10.30 4.21
CA SER A 35 7.48 -10.40 3.67
C SER A 35 8.33 -9.18 4.05
N PHE A 36 7.76 -7.98 3.98
CA PHE A 36 8.43 -6.74 4.42
C PHE A 36 8.77 -6.79 5.91
N ALA A 37 7.83 -7.19 6.77
CA ALA A 37 8.05 -7.26 8.22
C ALA A 37 9.20 -8.21 8.58
N VAL A 38 9.28 -9.37 7.93
CA VAL A 38 10.39 -10.33 8.12
C VAL A 38 11.73 -9.73 7.68
N LEU A 39 11.76 -9.04 6.54
CA LEU A 39 12.94 -8.33 6.03
C LEU A 39 13.40 -7.21 6.97
N ALA A 40 12.46 -6.43 7.52
CA ALA A 40 12.75 -5.32 8.42
C ALA A 40 13.37 -5.81 9.74
N ARG A 41 12.84 -6.91 10.29
CA ARG A 41 13.38 -7.54 11.50
C ARG A 41 14.77 -8.11 11.28
N GLN A 42 15.02 -8.73 10.12
CA GLN A 42 16.37 -9.22 9.75
C GLN A 42 17.38 -8.07 9.57
N ALA A 43 16.93 -6.91 9.08
CA ALA A 43 17.75 -5.72 8.96
C ALA A 43 18.03 -5.00 10.30
N GLY A 44 17.53 -5.53 11.43
CA GLY A 44 17.72 -4.95 12.75
C GLY A 44 17.01 -3.60 12.96
N MET A 45 15.98 -3.31 12.15
CA MET A 45 15.26 -2.04 12.27
C MET A 45 14.42 -2.00 13.55
N PRO A 46 14.34 -0.84 14.23
CA PRO A 46 13.48 -0.69 15.39
C PRO A 46 12.01 -0.83 14.99
N GLU A 47 11.25 -1.65 15.74
CA GLU A 47 9.86 -2.00 15.45
C GLU A 47 8.96 -0.77 15.23
N ALA A 48 9.19 0.31 15.99
CA ALA A 48 8.48 1.59 15.81
C ALA A 48 8.71 2.23 14.44
N ALA A 49 9.92 2.12 13.88
CA ALA A 49 10.23 2.64 12.55
C ALA A 49 9.58 1.79 11.45
N VAL A 50 9.48 0.47 11.65
CA VAL A 50 8.80 -0.46 10.73
C VAL A 50 7.30 -0.16 10.65
N VAL A 51 6.67 0.10 11.80
CA VAL A 51 5.26 0.51 11.88
C VAL A 51 5.05 1.88 11.23
N ALA A 52 5.93 2.86 11.50
CA ALA A 52 5.85 4.19 10.88
C ALA A 52 6.02 4.11 9.35
N MET A 53 6.98 3.32 8.85
CA MET A 53 7.14 3.05 7.42
C MET A 53 5.89 2.42 6.80
N SER A 54 5.25 1.50 7.52
CA SER A 54 4.00 0.84 7.10
C SER A 54 2.81 1.80 7.04
N ALA A 55 2.74 2.75 7.97
CA ALA A 55 1.68 3.75 8.03
C ALA A 55 1.83 4.87 6.98
N ILE A 56 3.07 5.28 6.70
CA ILE A 56 3.36 6.45 5.85
C ILE A 56 3.54 6.05 4.38
N VAL A 57 4.13 4.88 4.10
CA VAL A 57 4.43 4.43 2.75
C VAL A 57 3.43 3.36 2.34
N PHE A 58 2.31 3.78 1.74
CA PHE A 58 1.33 2.88 1.17
C PHE A 58 1.81 2.18 -0.13
N ALA A 59 2.99 2.56 -0.63
CA ALA A 59 3.62 2.00 -1.81
C ALA A 59 4.62 0.90 -1.41
N GLY A 60 4.14 -0.34 -1.23
CA GLY A 60 4.96 -1.48 -0.79
C GLY A 60 6.33 -1.62 -1.50
N SER A 61 6.42 -1.29 -2.80
CA SER A 61 7.68 -1.31 -3.55
C SER A 61 8.77 -0.36 -3.01
N ALA A 62 8.38 0.79 -2.45
CA ALA A 62 9.32 1.76 -1.89
C ALA A 62 9.88 1.31 -0.54
N GLN A 63 9.10 0.53 0.22
CA GLN A 63 9.51 -0.04 1.50
C GLN A 63 10.59 -1.11 1.33
N PHE A 64 10.45 -1.98 0.32
CA PHE A 64 11.48 -2.97 -0.02
C PHE A 64 12.78 -2.32 -0.51
N ALA A 65 12.69 -1.27 -1.34
CA ALA A 65 13.86 -0.53 -1.81
C ALA A 65 14.61 0.14 -0.64
N ALA A 66 13.88 0.77 0.28
CA ALA A 66 14.46 1.40 1.47
C ALA A 66 15.17 0.37 2.38
N ILE A 67 14.53 -0.77 2.66
CA ILE A 67 15.16 -1.84 3.45
C ILE A 67 16.40 -2.39 2.75
N SER A 68 16.36 -2.62 1.44
CA SER A 68 17.51 -3.16 0.70
C SER A 68 18.75 -2.27 0.86
N ILE A 69 18.57 -0.94 0.88
CA ILE A 69 19.67 0.01 1.07
C ILE A 69 20.16 0.01 2.51
N ILE A 70 19.26 -0.03 3.50
CA ILE A 70 19.65 -0.06 4.91
C ILE A 70 20.37 -1.38 5.24
N ALA A 71 19.85 -2.50 4.75
CA ALA A 71 20.45 -3.83 4.94
C ALA A 71 21.83 -3.96 4.28
N SER A 72 22.11 -3.22 3.21
CA SER A 72 23.44 -3.17 2.57
C SER A 72 24.41 -2.17 3.23
N GLY A 73 24.08 -1.61 4.40
CA GLY A 73 24.90 -0.62 5.10
C GLY A 73 24.83 0.80 4.53
N GLY A 74 23.81 1.09 3.72
CA GLY A 74 23.56 2.40 3.16
C GLY A 74 22.97 3.39 4.18
N THR A 75 22.92 4.67 3.80
CA THR A 75 22.41 5.73 4.67
C THR A 75 20.88 5.84 4.62
N VAL A 76 20.28 6.37 5.69
CA VAL A 76 18.84 6.70 5.73
C VAL A 76 18.46 7.64 4.59
N GLY A 77 19.33 8.62 4.26
CA GLY A 77 19.10 9.53 3.14
C GLY A 77 19.03 8.81 1.79
N ALA A 78 19.92 7.83 1.54
CA ALA A 78 19.88 7.02 0.33
C ALA A 78 18.62 6.15 0.25
N ALA A 79 18.18 5.57 1.38
CA ALA A 79 16.95 4.80 1.46
C ALA A 79 15.71 5.64 1.15
N VAL A 80 15.63 6.86 1.69
CA VAL A 80 14.55 7.83 1.42
C VAL A 80 14.57 8.25 -0.05
N ALA A 81 15.74 8.54 -0.63
CA ALA A 81 15.86 8.91 -2.03
C ALA A 81 15.42 7.80 -2.97
N ALA A 82 15.81 6.55 -2.71
CA ALA A 82 15.37 5.39 -3.49
C ALA A 82 13.85 5.15 -3.38
N ALA A 83 13.29 5.31 -2.19
CA ALA A 83 11.85 5.24 -1.96
C ALA A 83 11.10 6.35 -2.72
N ALA A 84 11.61 7.58 -2.71
CA ALA A 84 11.05 8.71 -3.45
C ALA A 84 11.12 8.48 -4.97
N LEU A 85 12.26 7.98 -5.46
CA LEU A 85 12.44 7.67 -6.88
C LEU A 85 11.49 6.55 -7.34
N MET A 86 11.26 5.51 -6.52
CA MET A 86 10.24 4.50 -6.83
C MET A 86 8.81 5.06 -6.86
N ASN A 87 8.50 6.00 -5.97
CA ASN A 87 7.20 6.68 -5.95
C ASN A 87 7.03 7.68 -7.09
N SER A 88 8.11 8.12 -7.75
CA SER A 88 8.04 9.07 -8.86
C SER A 88 7.14 8.60 -10.02
N ARG A 89 6.83 7.30 -10.12
CA ARG A 89 5.84 6.73 -11.06
C ARG A 89 4.46 7.39 -10.99
N PHE A 90 4.11 7.99 -9.85
CA PHE A 90 2.85 8.72 -9.71
C PHE A 90 2.85 10.05 -10.46
N LEU A 91 4.01 10.65 -10.73
CA LEU A 91 4.13 11.89 -11.50
C LEU A 91 3.65 11.71 -12.95
N PRO A 92 4.19 10.77 -13.76
CA PRO A 92 3.70 10.55 -15.12
C PRO A 92 2.27 10.00 -15.15
N MET A 93 1.84 9.18 -14.18
CA MET A 93 0.42 8.78 -14.08
C MET A 93 -0.49 9.98 -13.86
N GLY A 94 -0.10 10.92 -12.98
CA GLY A 94 -0.82 12.17 -12.75
C GLY A 94 -0.88 13.05 -13.99
N PHE A 95 0.24 13.19 -14.71
CA PHE A 95 0.28 13.90 -16.00
C PHE A 95 -0.63 13.25 -17.06
N ALA A 96 -0.70 11.92 -17.10
CA ALA A 96 -1.58 11.20 -18.02
C ALA A 96 -3.07 11.32 -17.65
N LEU A 97 -3.39 11.43 -16.36
CA LEU A 97 -4.76 11.62 -15.86
C LEU A 97 -5.24 13.07 -15.93
N GLY A 98 -4.33 14.05 -15.92
CA GLY A 98 -4.65 15.48 -15.98
C GLY A 98 -5.67 15.88 -17.06
N PRO A 99 -5.53 15.41 -18.32
CA PRO A 99 -6.49 15.69 -19.39
C PRO A 99 -7.87 15.03 -19.22
N SER A 100 -8.01 14.05 -18.33
CA SER A 100 -9.24 13.26 -18.11
C SER A 100 -10.08 13.78 -16.95
N LEU A 101 -9.57 14.75 -16.19
CA LEU A 101 -10.27 15.38 -15.08
C LEU A 101 -11.05 16.60 -15.60
N PRO A 102 -12.38 16.61 -15.54
CA PRO A 102 -13.14 17.83 -15.80
C PRO A 102 -12.76 18.87 -14.75
N GLY A 103 -12.31 20.04 -15.20
CA GLY A 103 -12.14 21.23 -14.36
C GLY A 103 -13.48 21.86 -13.99
#